data_AF-W2R1N3-F1
#
_entry.id   AF-W2R1N3-F1
#
_cell.length_a   1.000
_cell.length_b   1.000
_cell.length_c   1.000
_cell.angle_alpha   90.00
_cell.angle_beta   90.00
_cell.angle_gamma   90.00
#
_symmetry.space_group_name_H-M   'P 1'
#
loop_
_entity.id
_entity.type
_entity.pdbx_description
1 polymer ?
#
loop_
_entity_poly.entity_id
_entity_poly.type
_entity_poly.pdbx_seq_one_letter_code
_entity_poly.pdbx_strand_id
1 'polypeptide(L)'
;MKVSTTLLVAALAVAAVVSADTDVSVCRDATYTLADSRGAICSGAGDAPAGTACPLKGDVATADCHSYLPSYDGSQCVAQENAECSIVNGNTWGCVFPSVGCAGSSSSNATTPCPVTSLPDTNATTPCPVTSLPDTETTTPCPVTSLPDTPCPKQRRAQ
;
A
#
# COMPACT_ATOMS: atom_id res chain seq x y z
N MET A 1 -45.67 -41.86 -50.02
CA MET A 1 -45.53 -40.58 -49.29
C MET A 1 -44.92 -40.84 -47.93
N LYS A 2 -43.62 -40.59 -47.72
CA LYS A 2 -43.07 -40.22 -46.41
C LYS A 2 -41.68 -39.59 -46.62
N VAL A 3 -41.62 -38.33 -46.23
CA VAL A 3 -40.50 -37.38 -46.30
C VAL A 3 -39.53 -37.71 -45.16
N SER A 4 -38.23 -37.54 -45.35
CA SER A 4 -37.30 -37.43 -44.21
C SER A 4 -36.12 -36.52 -44.58
N THR A 5 -36.38 -35.23 -44.38
CA THR A 5 -35.42 -34.13 -44.51
C THR A 5 -34.51 -34.13 -43.29
N THR A 6 -33.22 -34.39 -43.50
CA THR A 6 -32.20 -34.36 -42.45
C THR A 6 -31.82 -32.92 -42.10
N LEU A 7 -32.21 -32.47 -40.90
CA LEU A 7 -31.81 -31.20 -40.31
C LEU A 7 -30.39 -31.34 -39.72
N LEU A 8 -29.41 -30.67 -40.32
CA LEU A 8 -28.07 -30.46 -39.77
C LEU A 8 -28.13 -29.34 -38.72
N VAL A 9 -28.03 -29.70 -37.45
CA VAL A 9 -27.91 -28.74 -36.34
C VAL A 9 -26.43 -28.46 -36.12
N ALA A 10 -25.96 -27.26 -36.47
CA ALA A 10 -24.62 -26.80 -36.14
C ALA A 10 -24.57 -26.38 -34.66
N ALA A 11 -23.86 -27.15 -33.83
CA ALA A 11 -23.62 -26.79 -32.44
C ALA A 11 -22.52 -25.70 -32.37
N LEU A 12 -22.90 -24.45 -32.11
CA LEU A 12 -21.95 -23.41 -31.72
C LEU A 12 -21.53 -23.65 -30.26
N ALA A 13 -20.31 -24.14 -30.05
CA ALA A 13 -19.69 -24.17 -28.74
C ALA A 13 -19.24 -22.74 -28.36
N VAL A 14 -19.95 -22.10 -27.44
CA VAL A 14 -19.50 -20.85 -26.82
C VAL A 14 -18.40 -21.21 -25.83
N ALA A 15 -17.14 -20.98 -26.19
CA ALA A 15 -16.04 -21.05 -25.24
C ALA A 15 -16.21 -19.90 -24.24
N ALA A 16 -16.63 -20.21 -23.01
CA ALA A 16 -16.60 -19.24 -21.93
C ALA A 16 -15.14 -18.90 -21.65
N VAL A 17 -14.73 -17.69 -22.01
CA VAL A 17 -13.47 -17.13 -21.53
C VAL A 17 -13.61 -16.98 -20.01
N VAL A 18 -12.79 -17.72 -19.27
CA VAL A 18 -12.65 -17.47 -17.83
C VAL A 18 -11.81 -16.20 -17.73
N SER A 19 -12.44 -15.07 -17.43
CA SER A 19 -11.71 -13.89 -16.98
C SER A 19 -11.15 -14.24 -15.61
N ALA A 20 -9.83 -14.21 -15.44
CA ALA A 20 -9.20 -14.33 -14.12
C ALA A 20 -9.27 -12.95 -13.44
N ASP A 21 -10.51 -12.48 -13.28
CA ASP A 21 -10.74 -11.21 -12.60
C ASP A 21 -10.17 -11.31 -11.19
N THR A 22 -9.31 -10.36 -10.85
CA THR A 22 -8.60 -10.33 -9.57
C THR A 22 -9.19 -9.26 -8.69
N ASP A 23 -9.60 -9.65 -7.49
CA ASP A 23 -10.08 -8.75 -6.47
C ASP A 23 -8.94 -7.95 -5.83
N VAL A 24 -9.17 -6.64 -5.69
CA VAL A 24 -8.28 -5.74 -4.96
C VAL A 24 -9.09 -4.86 -4.02
N SER A 25 -8.69 -4.84 -2.75
CA SER A 25 -9.30 -3.98 -1.75
C SER A 25 -8.71 -2.57 -1.85
N VAL A 26 -9.59 -1.56 -1.93
CA VAL A 26 -9.18 -0.17 -1.82
C VAL A 26 -9.31 0.27 -0.37
N CYS A 27 -8.28 0.93 0.11
CA CYS A 27 -8.18 1.37 1.48
C CYS A 27 -9.34 2.29 1.89
N ARG A 28 -10.00 1.96 3.01
CA ARG A 28 -11.20 2.64 3.54
C ARG A 28 -12.39 2.69 2.56
N ASP A 29 -12.37 1.82 1.55
CA ASP A 29 -13.41 1.71 0.55
C ASP A 29 -13.79 0.23 0.36
N ALA A 30 -14.36 -0.11 -0.79
CA ALA A 30 -14.83 -1.45 -1.11
C ALA A 30 -13.75 -2.29 -1.80
N THR A 31 -14.09 -3.55 -2.07
CA THR A 31 -13.27 -4.48 -2.84
C THR A 31 -13.76 -4.51 -4.29
N TYR A 32 -12.85 -4.26 -5.22
CA TYR A 32 -13.13 -4.12 -6.65
C TYR A 32 -12.49 -5.25 -7.44
N THR A 33 -13.20 -5.72 -8.44
CA THR A 33 -12.75 -6.74 -9.39
C THR A 33 -12.07 -6.08 -10.58
N LEU A 34 -10.80 -6.42 -10.82
CA LEU A 34 -9.99 -5.93 -11.92
C LEU A 34 -9.84 -6.99 -13.01
N ALA A 35 -10.14 -6.58 -14.24
CA ALA A 35 -9.82 -7.35 -15.42
C ALA A 35 -8.30 -7.60 -15.54
N ASP A 36 -7.92 -8.82 -15.92
CA ASP A 36 -6.53 -9.26 -16.16
C ASP A 36 -5.73 -8.34 -17.09
N SER A 37 -6.43 -7.69 -18.03
CA SER A 37 -5.85 -6.79 -19.01
C SER A 37 -5.17 -5.56 -18.38
N ARG A 38 -5.44 -5.26 -17.11
CA ARG A 38 -4.84 -4.16 -16.36
C ARG A 38 -3.46 -4.50 -15.78
N GLY A 39 -3.10 -5.78 -15.76
CA GLY A 39 -1.83 -6.26 -15.20
C GLY A 39 -1.92 -6.64 -13.72
N ALA A 40 -0.74 -6.80 -13.11
CA ALA A 40 -0.63 -7.27 -11.73
C ALA A 40 -1.22 -6.26 -10.72
N ILE A 41 -2.03 -6.76 -9.80
CA ILE A 41 -2.65 -6.00 -8.71
C ILE A 41 -1.61 -5.30 -7.81
N CYS A 42 -1.93 -4.07 -7.41
CA CYS A 42 -1.16 -3.33 -6.42
C CYS A 42 -1.16 -4.06 -5.06
N SER A 43 -0.06 -4.72 -4.77
CA SER A 43 0.10 -5.56 -3.58
C SER A 43 1.58 -5.75 -3.26
N GLY A 44 1.89 -6.36 -2.12
CA GLY A 44 3.25 -6.68 -1.69
C GLY A 44 3.80 -5.68 -0.68
N ALA A 45 5.08 -5.85 -0.34
CA ALA A 45 5.76 -5.01 0.65
C ALA A 45 7.23 -4.76 0.26
N GLY A 46 7.78 -3.62 0.67
CA GLY A 46 9.15 -3.20 0.40
C GLY A 46 9.23 -1.98 -0.52
N ASP A 47 10.37 -1.78 -1.17
CA ASP A 47 10.65 -0.59 -1.98
C ASP A 47 9.81 -0.49 -3.26
N ALA A 48 9.28 -1.61 -3.75
CA ALA A 48 8.43 -1.67 -4.94
C ALA A 48 7.25 -2.64 -4.72
N PRO A 49 6.08 -2.35 -5.30
CA PRO A 49 4.95 -3.27 -5.25
C PRO A 49 5.16 -4.44 -6.22
N ALA A 50 4.40 -5.52 -6.01
CA ALA A 50 4.30 -6.65 -6.94
C ALA A 50 3.57 -6.27 -8.25
N GLY A 51 2.81 -5.19 -8.24
CA GLY A 51 2.05 -4.67 -9.37
C GLY A 51 1.55 -3.25 -9.10
N THR A 52 0.94 -2.60 -10.09
CA THR A 52 0.43 -1.23 -9.95
C THR A 52 -1.03 -1.11 -10.34
N ALA A 53 -1.69 -2.21 -10.70
CA ALA A 53 -3.08 -2.18 -11.12
C ALA A 53 -3.99 -1.90 -9.92
N CYS A 54 -4.76 -0.82 -10.03
CA CYS A 54 -5.78 -0.38 -9.09
C CYS A 54 -7.08 -0.05 -9.85
N PRO A 55 -8.23 0.03 -9.15
CA PRO A 55 -9.49 0.43 -9.76
C PRO A 55 -9.39 1.82 -10.40
N LEU A 56 -9.96 1.95 -11.57
CA LEU A 56 -10.14 3.20 -12.29
C LEU A 56 -11.54 3.74 -12.02
N LYS A 57 -11.72 5.02 -12.30
CA LYS A 57 -13.02 5.67 -12.20
C LYS A 57 -14.08 4.91 -12.99
N GLY A 58 -15.20 4.60 -12.35
CA GLY A 58 -16.33 3.90 -12.94
C GLY A 58 -16.31 2.38 -12.74
N ASP A 59 -15.26 1.80 -12.15
CA ASP A 59 -15.28 0.41 -11.75
C ASP A 59 -16.29 0.17 -10.62
N VAL A 60 -16.96 -0.96 -10.69
CA VAL A 60 -17.98 -1.35 -9.71
C VAL A 60 -17.35 -2.34 -8.72
N ALA A 61 -17.53 -2.06 -7.43
CA ALA A 61 -17.10 -2.97 -6.38
C ALA A 61 -17.96 -4.24 -6.36
N THR A 62 -17.33 -5.36 -6.04
CA THR A 62 -17.99 -6.68 -5.94
C THR A 62 -18.14 -7.17 -4.51
N ALA A 63 -17.36 -6.63 -3.57
CA ALA A 63 -17.43 -6.99 -2.16
C ALA A 63 -17.19 -5.78 -1.25
N ASP A 64 -17.56 -5.95 0.03
CA ASP A 64 -17.36 -4.96 1.11
C ASP A 64 -17.98 -3.58 0.83
N CYS A 65 -18.96 -3.51 -0.07
CA CYS A 65 -19.67 -2.29 -0.37
C CYS A 65 -20.71 -1.97 0.71
N HIS A 66 -20.54 -0.81 1.36
CA HIS A 66 -21.44 -0.33 2.39
C HIS A 66 -21.87 1.11 2.14
N SER A 67 -23.06 1.48 2.62
CA SER A 67 -23.66 2.79 2.37
C SER A 67 -22.93 3.97 3.01
N TYR A 68 -22.01 3.72 3.94
CA TYR A 68 -21.17 4.74 4.57
C TYR A 68 -19.87 5.00 3.79
N LEU A 69 -19.60 4.22 2.73
CA LEU A 69 -18.38 4.38 1.95
C LEU A 69 -18.46 5.59 1.03
N PRO A 70 -17.33 6.30 0.80
CA PRO A 70 -17.29 7.44 -0.11
C PRO A 70 -17.66 7.09 -1.56
N SER A 71 -17.40 5.86 -2.00
CA SER A 71 -17.74 5.36 -3.34
C SER A 71 -19.21 4.96 -3.51
N TYR A 72 -20.02 4.96 -2.46
CA TYR A 72 -21.41 4.50 -2.52
C TYR A 72 -22.31 5.52 -3.23
N ASP A 73 -22.94 5.11 -4.32
CA ASP A 73 -23.81 5.97 -5.16
C ASP A 73 -25.29 5.99 -4.74
N GLY A 74 -25.63 5.28 -3.66
CA GLY A 74 -27.01 5.04 -3.23
C GLY A 74 -27.46 3.60 -3.39
N SER A 75 -26.78 2.82 -4.25
CA SER A 75 -27.11 1.41 -4.53
C SER A 75 -25.88 0.50 -4.56
N GLN A 76 -24.79 0.98 -5.15
CA GLN A 76 -23.57 0.24 -5.43
C GLN A 76 -22.35 1.13 -5.11
N CYS A 77 -21.19 0.52 -4.93
CA CYS A 77 -19.95 1.24 -4.75
C CYS A 77 -19.26 1.34 -6.10
N VAL A 78 -19.12 2.55 -6.59
CA VAL A 78 -18.47 2.85 -7.87
C VAL A 78 -17.27 3.74 -7.59
N ALA A 79 -16.12 3.36 -8.13
CA ALA A 79 -14.90 4.12 -8.00
C ALA A 79 -15.11 5.55 -8.55
N GLN A 80 -15.07 6.55 -7.67
CA GLN A 80 -15.33 7.94 -8.03
C GLN A 80 -14.17 8.60 -8.79
N GLU A 81 -12.96 8.07 -8.58
CA GLU A 81 -11.71 8.52 -9.17
C GLU A 81 -10.80 7.31 -9.40
N ASN A 82 -9.62 7.54 -9.98
CA ASN A 82 -8.63 6.48 -10.14
C ASN A 82 -7.94 6.25 -8.81
N ALA A 83 -7.92 4.99 -8.35
CA ALA A 83 -7.11 4.63 -7.20
C ALA A 83 -5.63 4.61 -7.58
N GLU A 84 -4.81 5.06 -6.65
CA GLU A 84 -3.35 5.11 -6.77
C GLU A 84 -2.73 3.98 -5.95
N CYS A 85 -1.74 3.31 -6.54
CA CYS A 85 -0.96 2.30 -5.83
C CYS A 85 0.06 2.99 -4.93
N SER A 86 -0.12 2.92 -3.61
CA SER A 86 0.74 3.59 -2.64
C SER A 86 0.96 2.75 -1.38
N ILE A 87 1.85 3.21 -0.50
CA ILE A 87 2.09 2.55 0.79
C ILE A 87 0.93 2.85 1.74
N VAL A 88 0.14 1.82 2.06
CA VAL A 88 -1.05 1.93 2.93
C VAL A 88 -0.73 1.69 4.41
N ASN A 89 0.32 0.90 4.70
CA ASN A 89 0.75 0.61 6.07
C ASN A 89 2.23 0.19 6.13
N GLY A 90 3.07 0.97 6.81
CA GLY A 90 4.50 0.68 6.99
C GLY A 90 5.26 0.65 5.67
N ASN A 91 5.44 -0.56 5.12
CA ASN A 91 6.04 -0.78 3.80
C ASN A 91 5.13 -1.60 2.86
N THR A 92 3.84 -1.73 3.19
CA THR A 92 2.86 -2.52 2.43
C THR A 92 2.18 -1.65 1.38
N TRP A 93 2.14 -2.15 0.15
CA TRP A 93 1.49 -1.50 -0.98
C TRP A 93 0.02 -1.89 -1.08
N GLY A 94 -0.82 -0.92 -1.45
CA GLY A 94 -2.24 -1.12 -1.70
C GLY A 94 -2.84 0.05 -2.46
N CYS A 95 -4.06 -0.15 -2.94
CA CYS A 95 -4.80 0.87 -3.65
C CYS A 95 -5.45 1.87 -2.69
N VAL A 96 -5.36 3.15 -3.00
CA VAL A 96 -6.01 4.22 -2.24
C VAL A 96 -6.68 5.22 -3.18
N PHE A 97 -7.86 5.71 -2.82
CA PHE A 97 -8.44 6.87 -3.51
C PHE A 97 -7.81 8.16 -2.96
N PRO A 98 -7.17 9.00 -3.82
CA PRO A 98 -6.49 10.23 -3.38
C PRO A 98 -7.35 11.16 -2.51
N SER A 99 -8.66 11.23 -2.77
CA SER A 99 -9.59 12.08 -2.02
C SER A 99 -9.92 11.55 -0.62
N VAL A 100 -9.80 10.23 -0.40
CA VAL A 100 -10.15 9.57 0.88
C VAL A 100 -8.91 9.30 1.73
N GLY A 101 -7.82 8.90 1.08
CA GLY A 101 -6.55 8.53 1.71
C GLY A 101 -6.62 7.25 2.57
N CYS A 102 -5.46 6.82 3.03
CA CYS A 102 -5.30 5.73 4.00
C CYS A 102 -4.85 6.25 5.36
N ALA A 103 -5.49 5.77 6.42
CA ALA A 103 -4.99 5.97 7.78
C ALA A 103 -3.80 5.02 8.01
N GLY A 104 -2.58 5.51 7.78
CA GLY A 104 -1.34 4.72 7.88
C GLY A 104 -0.24 5.17 6.93
N SER A 105 -0.57 5.98 5.93
CA SER A 105 0.38 6.55 4.97
C SER A 105 1.05 7.80 5.53
N SER A 106 1.96 7.63 6.49
CA SER A 106 3.09 8.55 6.60
C SER A 106 4.13 8.14 5.56
N SER A 107 3.84 8.34 4.28
CA SER A 107 4.88 8.26 3.25
C SER A 107 4.58 9.22 2.11
N SER A 108 5.10 10.43 2.33
CA SER A 108 5.76 11.26 1.32
C SER A 108 6.16 10.49 0.06
N ASN A 109 5.34 10.56 -0.98
CA ASN A 109 5.83 10.53 -2.36
C ASN A 109 5.39 11.79 -3.11
N ALA A 110 5.51 12.94 -2.44
CA ALA A 110 5.72 14.18 -3.14
C ALA A 110 7.23 14.32 -3.32
N THR A 111 7.73 14.03 -4.52
CA THR A 111 8.96 14.67 -5.01
C THR A 111 8.63 16.15 -5.22
N THR A 112 8.40 16.88 -4.13
CA THR A 112 8.49 18.33 -4.12
C THR A 112 9.88 18.61 -3.56
N PRO A 113 10.82 19.16 -4.35
CA PRO A 113 12.07 19.63 -3.77
C PRO A 113 11.67 20.67 -2.72
N CYS A 114 11.86 20.34 -1.44
CA CYS A 114 11.84 21.34 -0.39
C CYS A 114 12.81 22.45 -0.82
N PRO A 115 12.38 23.72 -0.91
CA PRO A 115 13.32 24.79 -1.15
C PRO A 115 14.25 24.77 0.07
N VAL A 116 15.50 24.39 -0.15
CA VAL A 116 16.55 24.61 0.83
C VAL A 116 16.62 26.11 1.03
N THR A 117 15.90 26.62 2.02
CA THR A 117 16.19 27.93 2.56
C THR A 117 17.48 27.74 3.32
N SER A 118 18.59 27.83 2.59
CA SER A 118 19.91 28.01 3.15
C SER A 118 19.85 29.21 4.07
N LEU A 119 19.68 28.96 5.38
CA LEU A 119 20.01 29.96 6.37
C LEU A 119 21.51 30.23 6.21
N PRO A 120 21.93 31.50 6.04
CA PRO A 120 23.33 31.82 5.88
C PRO A 120 24.09 31.47 7.16
N ASP A 121 25.17 30.69 7.01
CA ASP A 121 26.26 30.59 7.98
C ASP A 121 26.69 32.00 8.37
N THR A 122 26.30 32.41 9.57
CA THR A 122 26.88 33.60 10.21
C THR A 122 27.81 33.11 11.30
N ASN A 123 29.04 32.88 10.87
CA ASN A 123 30.24 32.94 11.70
C ASN A 123 30.20 34.21 12.57
N ALA A 124 29.82 34.06 13.83
CA ALA A 124 29.94 35.11 14.84
C ALA A 124 30.44 34.48 16.14
N THR A 125 31.77 34.47 16.24
CA THR A 125 32.57 34.33 17.47
C THR A 125 31.96 35.13 18.61
N THR A 126 31.46 34.47 19.65
CA THR A 126 31.34 35.09 20.98
C THR A 126 31.56 34.01 22.04
N PRO A 127 32.59 34.14 22.90
CA PRO A 127 32.97 33.12 23.86
C PRO A 127 31.99 33.09 25.02
N CYS A 128 31.43 31.91 25.31
CA CYS A 128 30.80 31.65 26.60
C CYS A 128 31.90 31.59 27.69
N PRO A 129 31.75 32.32 28.81
CA PRO A 129 32.77 32.36 29.85
C PRO A 129 32.77 31.03 30.61
N VAL A 130 33.93 30.38 30.65
CA VAL A 130 34.19 29.23 31.51
C VAL A 130 34.17 29.69 32.97
N THR A 131 33.06 29.43 33.67
CA THR A 131 33.04 29.47 35.14
C THR A 131 33.19 28.03 35.63
N SER A 132 34.45 27.69 35.88
CA SER A 132 34.92 26.50 36.56
C SER A 132 34.20 26.26 37.90
N LEU A 133 33.69 25.06 38.13
CA LEU A 133 33.62 24.47 39.47
C LEU A 133 34.07 22.99 39.41
N PRO A 134 34.71 22.49 40.47
CA PRO A 134 35.76 21.47 40.39
C PRO A 134 35.24 20.03 40.39
N ASP A 135 36.02 19.15 39.74
CA ASP A 135 35.95 17.70 39.89
C ASP A 135 36.05 17.32 41.37
N THR A 136 35.00 16.66 41.88
CA THR A 136 35.07 15.92 43.14
C THR A 136 34.77 14.46 42.84
N GLU A 137 35.86 13.70 42.75
CA GLU A 137 35.92 12.26 42.86
C GLU A 137 35.00 11.76 43.99
N THR A 138 33.93 11.04 43.65
CA THR A 138 33.32 10.10 44.59
C THR A 138 32.77 8.91 43.82
N THR A 139 33.62 7.88 43.78
CA THR A 139 33.28 6.47 43.67
C THR A 139 31.85 6.11 44.05
N THR A 140 31.04 5.64 43.09
CA THR A 140 30.06 4.56 43.31
C THR A 140 29.71 3.92 41.96
N PRO A 141 30.11 2.66 41.69
CA PRO A 141 29.72 1.96 40.48
C PRO A 141 28.26 1.53 40.55
N CYS A 142 27.44 1.97 39.59
CA CYS A 142 26.13 1.38 39.33
C CYS A 142 26.36 -0.05 38.79
N PRO A 143 25.76 -1.11 39.37
CA PRO A 143 25.89 -2.44 38.82
C PRO A 143 25.16 -2.52 37.48
N VAL A 144 25.91 -2.72 36.41
CA VAL A 144 25.40 -3.16 35.12
C VAL A 144 24.78 -4.55 35.31
N THR A 145 23.46 -4.62 35.43
CA THR A 145 22.74 -5.89 35.31
C THR A 145 22.62 -6.20 33.83
N SER A 146 23.60 -6.95 33.35
CA SER A 146 23.64 -7.61 32.06
C SER A 146 22.45 -8.57 31.93
N LEU A 147 21.48 -8.23 31.08
CA LEU A 147 20.61 -9.25 30.48
C LEU A 147 21.40 -9.95 29.36
N PRO A 148 21.36 -11.29 29.27
CA PRO A 148 22.14 -12.03 28.27
C PRO A 148 21.57 -11.81 26.87
N ASP A 149 22.45 -11.48 25.93
CA ASP A 149 22.22 -11.58 24.49
C ASP A 149 21.69 -12.97 24.16
N THR A 150 20.42 -13.03 23.75
CA THR A 150 19.83 -14.25 23.18
C THR A 150 20.10 -14.24 21.67
N PRO A 151 20.92 -15.16 21.12
CA PRO A 151 21.10 -15.25 19.68
C PRO A 151 19.79 -15.75 19.03
N CYS A 152 19.26 -14.96 18.09
CA CYS A 152 18.14 -15.33 17.25
C CYS A 152 18.53 -16.51 16.33
N PRO A 153 17.77 -17.63 16.30
CA PRO A 153 18.12 -18.79 15.49
C PRO A 153 17.87 -18.53 13.99
N LYS A 154 18.93 -18.68 13.19
CA LYS A 154 18.88 -18.76 11.73
C LYS A 154 18.06 -19.99 11.32
N GLN A 155 16.86 -19.81 10.76
CA GLN A 155 16.14 -20.92 10.14
C GLN A 155 16.86 -21.34 8.85
N ARG A 156 17.29 -22.60 8.83
CA ARG A 156 17.79 -23.32 7.66
C ARG A 156 16.63 -23.53 6.67
N ARG A 157 16.81 -23.09 5.42
CA ARG A 157 16.04 -23.63 4.29
C ARG A 157 16.34 -25.12 4.18
N ALA A 158 15.30 -25.93 4.32
CA ALA A 158 15.26 -27.25 3.72
C ALA A 158 14.82 -27.11 2.26
N GLN A 159 15.42 -27.95 1.41
CA GLN A 159 15.15 -28.23 0.01
C GLN A 159 16.09 -27.57 -1.01
#